data_AF-A0A9E5XW04-F1
#
_entry.id   AF-A0A9E5XW04-F1
#
_cell.length_a   1.000
_cell.length_b   1.000
_cell.length_c   1.000
_cell.angle_alpha   90.00
_cell.angle_beta   90.00
_cell.angle_gamma   90.00
#
_symmetry.space_group_name_H-M   'P 1'
#
loop_
_entity.id
_entity.type
_entity.pdbx_description
1 polymer ?
#
loop_
_entity_poly.entity_id
_entity_poly.type
_entity_poly.pdbx_seq_one_letter_code
_entity_poly.pdbx_strand_id
1 'polypeptide(L)'
;MKNIFKLSVLLTLMFAGTFYSPNTARAQVNYSDNMDENRLVYWFYVSVREKEDSETGYVSYNLQLKGNRIQHGSQKDYDRELWKYLGNGQKMAIGPFNEYEEAKKAILFYKIQDKPHELDSTYDENQTVFWFVLHVNRRPRSNSYQLIRKPGAIASGTYHDFDVFLKENLMMRVMTVGPFNYMPEAEEAKRIYRLH
;
A
#
# COMPACT_ATOMS: atom_id res chain seq x y z
N MET A 1 6.48 -26.88 -79.08
CA MET A 1 7.84 -26.39 -79.42
C MET A 1 8.02 -25.01 -78.81
N LYS A 2 9.10 -24.80 -78.04
CA LYS A 2 9.65 -23.53 -77.51
C LYS A 2 8.78 -22.83 -76.46
N ASN A 3 9.25 -22.27 -75.35
CA ASN A 3 10.59 -22.11 -74.78
C ASN A 3 10.42 -21.86 -73.27
N ILE A 4 11.31 -22.45 -72.47
CA ILE A 4 11.63 -21.99 -71.11
C ILE A 4 12.55 -20.79 -71.27
N PHE A 5 12.30 -19.65 -70.61
CA PHE A 5 13.38 -18.81 -70.10
C PHE A 5 12.92 -17.94 -68.93
N LYS A 6 13.73 -18.02 -67.87
CA LYS A 6 13.66 -17.31 -66.59
C LYS A 6 13.63 -15.79 -66.78
N LEU A 7 12.89 -15.08 -65.92
CA LEU A 7 13.44 -13.90 -65.27
C LEU A 7 12.73 -13.63 -63.93
N SER A 8 13.47 -13.87 -62.87
CA SER A 8 13.19 -13.47 -61.50
C SER A 8 13.50 -11.98 -61.32
N VAL A 9 12.51 -11.19 -60.93
CA VAL A 9 12.73 -9.92 -60.22
C VAL A 9 11.66 -9.80 -59.13
N LEU A 10 12.14 -9.72 -57.89
CA LEU A 10 11.41 -9.33 -56.69
C LEU A 10 10.56 -8.08 -56.94
N LEU A 11 9.32 -8.07 -56.46
CA LEU A 11 8.91 -6.95 -55.61
C LEU A 11 7.83 -7.38 -54.61
N THR A 12 8.31 -7.60 -53.40
CA THR A 12 7.63 -7.73 -52.12
C THR A 12 6.71 -6.52 -51.88
N LEU A 13 5.41 -6.73 -51.65
CA LEU A 13 4.41 -5.82 -51.04
C LEU A 13 3.07 -6.57 -51.19
N MET A 14 2.30 -6.99 -50.18
CA MET A 14 2.05 -6.43 -48.87
C MET A 14 1.65 -7.57 -47.92
N PHE A 15 2.45 -7.83 -46.90
CA PHE A 15 1.96 -8.35 -45.63
C PHE A 15 1.81 -7.14 -44.71
N ALA A 16 0.68 -6.43 -44.83
CA ALA A 16 0.30 -5.45 -43.84
C ALA A 16 -0.35 -6.19 -42.68
N GLY A 17 0.49 -6.74 -41.81
CA GLY A 17 0.08 -7.16 -40.48
C GLY A 17 -0.33 -5.94 -39.68
N THR A 18 -1.61 -5.80 -39.36
CA THR A 18 -2.04 -4.95 -38.25
C THR A 18 -1.98 -5.77 -36.97
N PHE A 19 -0.75 -6.01 -36.50
CA PHE A 19 -0.56 -6.28 -35.08
C PHE A 19 -0.83 -4.97 -34.35
N TYR A 20 -2.08 -4.82 -33.88
CA TYR A 20 -2.41 -3.83 -32.86
C TYR A 20 -1.63 -4.20 -31.59
N SER A 21 -0.41 -3.69 -31.49
CA SER A 21 0.31 -3.66 -30.22
C SER A 21 -0.37 -2.58 -29.38
N PRO A 22 -1.04 -2.92 -28.26
CA PRO A 22 -1.59 -1.89 -27.41
C PRO A 22 -0.41 -1.05 -26.91
N ASN A 23 -0.43 0.24 -27.25
CA ASN A 23 0.43 1.24 -26.64
C ASN A 23 0.10 1.24 -25.14
N THR A 24 0.82 0.41 -24.38
CA THR A 24 0.97 0.57 -22.95
C THR A 24 1.86 1.78 -22.77
N ALA A 25 1.26 2.97 -22.91
CA ALA A 25 1.80 4.19 -22.36
C ALA A 25 1.83 3.98 -20.83
N ARG A 26 2.89 3.32 -20.35
CA ARG A 26 3.29 3.40 -18.95
C ARG A 26 3.65 4.85 -18.76
N ALA A 27 2.70 5.64 -18.26
CA ALA A 27 2.99 6.96 -17.75
C ALA A 27 4.13 6.78 -16.72
N GLN A 28 5.36 7.06 -17.14
CA GLN A 28 6.45 7.24 -16.20
C GLN A 28 6.11 8.53 -15.47
N VAL A 29 5.55 8.37 -14.27
CA VAL A 29 5.37 9.50 -13.37
C VAL A 29 6.77 9.89 -12.90
N ASN A 30 7.37 10.86 -13.60
CA ASN A 30 8.59 11.51 -13.18
C ASN A 30 8.26 12.37 -11.96
N TYR A 31 8.34 11.76 -10.78
CA TYR A 31 8.28 12.47 -9.52
C TYR A 31 9.58 13.24 -9.30
N SER A 32 9.46 14.54 -9.09
CA SER A 32 10.53 15.35 -8.52
C SER A 32 10.78 14.89 -7.07
N ASP A 33 12.01 14.49 -6.74
CA ASP A 33 12.41 14.05 -5.40
C ASP A 33 12.42 15.18 -4.35
N ASN A 34 12.01 16.40 -4.69
CA ASN A 34 11.78 17.47 -3.71
C ASN A 34 10.43 17.27 -3.01
N MET A 35 10.36 16.32 -2.08
CA MET A 35 9.30 16.33 -1.07
C MET A 35 9.50 17.56 -0.17
N ASP A 36 8.45 18.37 0.00
CA ASP A 36 8.49 19.46 0.96
C ASP A 36 8.51 18.88 2.38
N GLU A 37 9.71 18.81 2.99
CA GLU A 37 9.91 18.30 4.35
C GLU A 37 9.03 19.00 5.39
N ASN A 38 8.54 20.21 5.10
CA ASN A 38 7.72 21.02 6.00
C ASN A 38 6.21 20.92 5.72
N ARG A 39 5.78 20.12 4.73
CA ARG A 39 4.35 19.90 4.47
C ARG A 39 3.68 19.34 5.72
N LEU A 40 2.53 19.92 6.10
CA LEU A 40 1.68 19.39 7.15
C LEU A 40 1.10 18.04 6.72
N VAL A 41 1.29 17.01 7.54
CA VAL A 41 0.76 15.66 7.32
C VAL A 41 0.11 15.13 8.59
N TYR A 42 -0.72 14.12 8.42
CA TYR A 42 -1.48 13.46 9.48
C TYR A 42 -1.13 11.97 9.57
N TRP A 43 -1.13 11.42 10.77
CA TRP A 43 -0.89 9.98 10.97
C TRP A 43 -1.52 9.49 12.27
N PHE A 44 -1.63 8.17 12.43
CA PHE A 44 -2.02 7.55 13.69
C PHE A 44 -1.14 6.35 13.99
N TYR A 45 -1.19 5.85 15.23
CA TYR A 45 -0.39 4.70 15.64
C TYR A 45 -1.23 3.45 15.83
N VAL A 46 -0.68 2.32 15.39
CA VAL A 46 -1.24 0.98 15.57
C VAL A 46 -0.19 0.03 16.13
N SER A 47 -0.59 -1.04 16.80
CA SER A 47 0.29 -2.15 17.15
C SER A 47 -0.36 -3.47 16.78
N VAL A 48 0.45 -4.46 16.40
CA VAL A 48 0.00 -5.83 16.22
C VAL A 48 0.09 -6.56 17.57
N ARG A 49 -1.03 -7.12 18.03
CA ARG A 49 -1.12 -8.00 19.19
C ARG A 49 -1.37 -9.43 18.71
N GLU A 50 -0.57 -10.36 19.19
CA GLU A 50 -0.81 -11.79 19.01
C GLU A 50 -1.71 -12.28 20.15
N LYS A 51 -2.70 -13.11 19.81
CA LYS A 51 -3.50 -13.86 20.76
C LYS A 51 -3.50 -15.32 20.32
N GLU A 52 -2.82 -16.15 21.10
CA GLU A 52 -2.85 -17.59 20.94
C GLU A 52 -4.10 -18.15 21.63
N ASP A 53 -4.83 -18.98 20.90
CA ASP A 53 -5.94 -19.76 21.43
C ASP A 53 -5.37 -20.92 22.26
N SER A 54 -5.70 -20.97 23.55
CA SER A 54 -5.14 -21.94 24.49
C SER A 54 -5.60 -23.39 24.26
N GLU A 55 -6.71 -23.59 23.56
CA GLU A 55 -7.26 -24.93 23.30
C GLU A 55 -6.71 -25.52 22.00
N THR A 56 -6.49 -24.68 21.00
CA THR A 56 -6.11 -25.11 19.65
C THR A 56 -4.67 -24.78 19.26
N GLY A 57 -4.00 -23.87 20.00
CA GLY A 57 -2.67 -23.36 19.67
C GLY A 57 -2.65 -22.42 18.47
N TYR A 58 -3.81 -22.04 17.91
CA TYR A 58 -3.88 -21.11 16.78
C TYR A 58 -3.55 -19.68 17.23
N VAL A 59 -2.62 -19.04 16.51
CA VAL A 59 -2.25 -17.64 16.75
C VAL A 59 -3.10 -16.74 15.87
N SER A 60 -3.93 -15.91 16.50
CA SER A 60 -4.64 -14.81 15.87
C SER A 60 -3.88 -13.50 16.02
N TYR A 61 -3.94 -12.65 15.00
CA TYR A 61 -3.30 -11.33 14.97
C TYR A 61 -4.37 -10.25 14.98
N ASN A 62 -4.24 -9.29 15.89
CA ASN A 62 -5.16 -8.16 16.01
C ASN A 62 -4.42 -6.83 15.99
N LEU A 63 -4.91 -5.86 15.23
CA LEU A 63 -4.48 -4.47 15.29
C LEU A 63 -5.15 -3.77 16.46
N GLN A 64 -4.35 -3.05 17.23
CA GLN A 64 -4.80 -2.20 18.31
C GLN A 64 -4.32 -0.78 18.04
N LEU A 65 -5.24 0.19 18.04
CA LEU A 65 -4.85 1.61 18.04
C LEU A 65 -4.03 1.95 19.29
N LYS A 66 -2.94 2.68 19.11
CA LYS A 66 -2.09 3.19 20.18
C LYS A 66 -2.35 4.68 20.36
N GLY A 67 -3.33 4.94 21.22
CA GLY A 67 -3.92 6.27 21.40
C GLY A 67 -5.17 6.45 20.56
N ASN A 68 -6.01 7.41 20.93
CA ASN A 68 -7.28 7.70 20.27
C ASN A 68 -7.24 8.99 19.43
N ARG A 69 -6.04 9.44 19.05
CA ARG A 69 -5.84 10.74 18.41
C ARG A 69 -4.98 10.61 17.16
N ILE A 70 -5.46 11.20 16.08
CA ILE A 70 -4.66 11.51 14.91
C ILE A 70 -3.61 12.53 15.34
N GLN A 71 -2.36 12.24 14.99
CA GLN A 71 -1.23 13.12 15.14
C GLN A 71 -1.10 13.98 13.88
N HIS A 72 -0.44 15.11 14.02
CA HIS A 72 -0.12 15.99 12.90
C HIS A 72 1.23 16.66 13.12
N GLY A 73 1.88 17.08 12.05
CA GLY A 73 3.20 17.70 12.08
C GLY A 73 3.78 17.80 10.67
N SER A 74 5.05 18.16 10.58
CA SER A 74 5.75 18.17 9.29
C SER A 74 5.99 16.74 8.77
N GLN A 75 6.23 16.60 7.47
CA GLN A 75 6.70 15.33 6.87
C GLN A 75 7.93 14.79 7.62
N LYS A 76 8.86 15.68 8.00
CA LYS A 76 10.04 15.34 8.80
C LYS A 76 9.69 14.81 10.21
N ASP A 77 8.65 15.34 10.84
CA ASP A 77 8.18 14.84 12.13
C ASP A 77 7.59 13.44 12.00
N TYR A 78 6.80 13.21 10.95
CA TYR A 78 6.27 11.88 10.62
C TYR A 78 7.39 10.88 10.40
N ASP A 79 8.39 11.21 9.56
CA ASP A 79 9.51 10.31 9.28
C ASP A 79 10.25 9.94 10.57
N ARG A 80 10.57 10.94 11.41
CA ARG A 80 11.22 10.72 12.71
C ARG A 80 10.41 9.77 13.61
N GLU A 81 9.10 9.99 13.69
CA GLU A 81 8.21 9.17 14.51
C GLU A 81 8.05 7.75 13.94
N LEU A 82 7.94 7.60 12.62
CA LEU A 82 7.94 6.31 11.95
C LEU A 82 9.19 5.52 12.36
N TRP A 83 10.38 6.05 12.09
CA TRP A 83 11.66 5.37 12.34
C TRP A 83 11.90 5.03 13.82
N LYS A 84 11.48 5.92 14.73
CA LYS A 84 11.59 5.70 16.17
C LYS A 84 10.90 4.41 16.64
N TYR A 85 9.78 4.04 16.02
CA TYR A 85 9.00 2.86 16.45
C TYR A 85 9.13 1.65 15.52
N LEU A 86 9.61 1.83 14.29
CA LEU A 86 9.95 0.70 13.40
C LEU A 86 10.98 -0.25 14.02
N GLY A 87 11.92 0.26 14.83
CA GLY A 87 12.97 -0.54 15.46
C GLY A 87 12.55 -1.30 16.73
N ASN A 88 11.47 -0.88 17.41
CA ASN A 88 11.04 -1.43 18.70
C ASN A 88 9.70 -2.17 18.65
N GLY A 89 8.94 -2.05 17.54
CA GLY A 89 7.69 -2.76 17.28
C GLY A 89 6.58 -2.51 18.30
N GLN A 90 6.70 -1.50 19.16
CA GLN A 90 5.68 -1.18 20.17
C GLN A 90 4.43 -0.55 19.53
N LYS A 91 4.66 0.25 18.49
CA LYS A 91 3.62 0.86 17.67
C LYS A 91 4.19 1.17 16.27
N MET A 92 3.34 1.45 15.31
CA MET A 92 3.68 1.76 13.93
C MET A 92 2.86 2.97 13.51
N ALA A 93 3.53 3.97 12.92
CA ALA A 93 2.84 5.11 12.32
C ALA A 93 2.20 4.66 11.00
N ILE A 94 0.93 4.99 10.79
CA ILE A 94 0.17 4.77 9.56
C ILE A 94 -0.14 6.13 8.95
N GLY A 95 0.26 6.30 7.69
CA GLY A 95 0.28 7.57 6.96
C GLY A 95 1.49 7.63 6.03
N PRO A 96 2.03 8.82 5.73
CA PRO A 96 1.45 10.13 6.03
C PRO A 96 0.19 10.36 5.17
N PHE A 97 -0.84 10.96 5.75
CA PHE A 97 -2.02 11.43 5.03
C PHE A 97 -1.93 12.93 4.80
N ASN A 98 -2.40 13.39 3.65
CA ASN A 98 -2.45 14.82 3.33
C ASN A 98 -3.58 15.53 4.06
N GLU A 99 -4.69 14.84 4.31
CA GLU A 99 -5.86 15.43 4.96
C GLU A 99 -6.21 14.75 6.30
N TYR A 100 -6.68 15.54 7.25
CA TYR A 100 -7.15 15.02 8.54
C TYR A 100 -8.32 14.05 8.38
N GLU A 101 -9.27 14.37 7.49
CA GLU A 101 -10.43 13.52 7.26
C GLU A 101 -10.04 12.18 6.61
N GLU A 102 -8.99 12.14 5.78
CA GLU A 102 -8.43 10.89 5.25
C GLU A 102 -7.88 10.01 6.37
N ALA A 103 -7.06 10.58 7.26
CA ALA A 103 -6.53 9.86 8.42
C ALA A 103 -7.66 9.36 9.34
N LYS A 104 -8.73 10.15 9.50
CA LYS A 104 -9.91 9.80 10.29
C LYS A 104 -10.75 8.72 9.63
N LYS A 105 -10.80 8.66 8.29
CA LYS A 105 -11.46 7.55 7.61
C LYS A 105 -10.62 6.27 7.75
N ALA A 106 -9.33 6.38 7.45
CA ALA A 106 -8.39 5.28 7.55
C ALA A 106 -8.39 4.64 8.94
N ILE A 107 -8.40 5.43 10.03
CA ILE A 107 -8.34 4.91 11.39
C ILE A 107 -9.50 3.95 11.74
N LEU A 108 -10.65 4.03 11.06
CA LEU A 108 -11.79 3.14 11.33
C LEU A 108 -11.41 1.69 11.03
N PHE A 109 -10.82 1.42 9.87
CA PHE A 109 -10.42 0.07 9.44
C PHE A 109 -9.37 -0.59 10.36
N TYR A 110 -8.58 0.23 11.08
CA TYR A 110 -7.56 -0.27 12.01
C TYR A 110 -8.09 -0.47 13.44
N LYS A 111 -9.33 -0.09 13.71
CA LYS A 111 -10.05 -0.48 14.94
C LYS A 111 -10.68 -1.85 14.68
N ILE A 112 -9.96 -2.95 14.90
CA ILE A 112 -10.61 -4.27 14.76
C ILE A 112 -11.76 -4.35 15.77
N GLN A 113 -12.98 -4.31 15.26
CA GLN A 113 -14.22 -4.57 15.98
C GLN A 113 -14.81 -5.86 15.40
N ASP A 114 -15.45 -6.66 16.25
CA ASP A 114 -16.15 -7.88 15.84
C ASP A 114 -17.38 -7.60 14.94
N LYS A 115 -17.73 -6.32 14.75
CA LYS A 115 -18.85 -5.87 13.91
C LYS A 115 -18.31 -5.10 12.70
N PRO A 116 -18.94 -5.24 11.51
CA PRO A 116 -18.58 -4.42 10.35
C PRO A 116 -18.68 -2.94 10.72
N HIS A 117 -17.73 -2.15 10.25
CA HIS A 117 -17.78 -0.71 10.42
C HIS A 117 -19.04 -0.19 9.73
N GLU A 118 -19.97 0.40 10.48
CA GLU A 118 -20.96 1.28 9.89
C GLU A 118 -20.19 2.49 9.34
N LEU A 119 -19.93 2.45 8.04
CA LEU A 119 -19.38 3.59 7.31
C LEU A 119 -20.44 4.69 7.37
N ASP A 120 -20.08 5.86 7.87
CA ASP A 120 -20.99 7.00 7.89
C ASP A 120 -21.27 7.50 6.46
N SER A 121 -22.20 8.45 6.30
CA SER A 121 -22.58 9.00 5.00
C SER A 121 -21.46 9.77 4.28
N THR A 122 -20.26 9.90 4.87
CA THR A 122 -19.10 10.53 4.23
C THR A 122 -18.24 9.53 3.45
N TYR A 123 -18.55 8.23 3.55
CA TYR A 123 -17.92 7.19 2.74
C TYR A 123 -18.68 6.99 1.45
N ASP A 124 -17.99 7.20 0.34
CA ASP A 124 -18.41 6.62 -0.92
C ASP A 124 -17.84 5.20 -0.98
N GLU A 125 -18.69 4.19 -0.76
CA GLU A 125 -18.29 2.78 -0.78
C GLU A 125 -17.67 2.35 -2.11
N ASN A 126 -17.99 3.05 -3.20
CA ASN A 126 -17.45 2.79 -4.54
C ASN A 126 -16.19 3.60 -4.84
N GLN A 127 -15.73 4.45 -3.90
CA GLN A 127 -14.51 5.22 -4.07
C GLN A 127 -13.32 4.27 -4.25
N THR A 128 -12.58 4.49 -5.33
CA THR A 128 -11.30 3.79 -5.51
C THR A 128 -10.28 4.36 -4.53
N VAL A 129 -9.73 3.48 -3.70
CA VAL A 129 -8.66 3.77 -2.76
C VAL A 129 -7.44 2.92 -3.07
N PHE A 130 -6.30 3.36 -2.54
CA PHE A 130 -4.99 2.78 -2.83
C PHE A 130 -4.31 2.35 -1.53
N TRP A 131 -3.58 1.24 -1.57
CA TRP A 131 -2.83 0.74 -0.42
C TRP A 131 -1.61 -0.05 -0.85
N PHE A 132 -0.72 -0.32 0.09
CA PHE A 132 0.43 -1.19 -0.12
C PHE A 132 0.71 -2.05 1.08
N VAL A 133 1.58 -3.04 0.90
CA VAL A 133 1.97 -3.97 1.94
C VAL A 133 3.41 -3.76 2.39
N LEU A 134 3.63 -3.94 3.67
CA LEU A 134 4.93 -4.01 4.32
C LEU A 134 5.07 -5.38 4.96
N HIS A 135 6.15 -6.08 4.67
CA HIS A 135 6.41 -7.35 5.35
C HIS A 135 6.90 -7.07 6.76
N VAL A 136 6.44 -7.83 7.74
CA VAL A 136 6.95 -7.75 9.12
C VAL A 136 7.56 -9.07 9.56
N ASN A 137 8.79 -9.01 10.06
CA ASN A 137 9.44 -10.12 10.74
C ASN A 137 9.35 -9.94 12.25
N ARG A 138 8.86 -10.95 12.95
CA ARG A 138 8.93 -11.00 14.41
C ARG A 138 10.37 -11.21 14.85
N ARG A 139 10.86 -10.37 15.76
CA ARG A 139 12.15 -10.55 16.43
C ARG A 139 12.02 -11.61 17.53
N PRO A 140 12.80 -12.69 17.51
CA PRO A 140 12.66 -13.80 18.46
C PRO A 140 12.85 -13.40 19.93
N ARG A 141 13.71 -12.41 20.22
CA ARG A 141 14.07 -12.01 21.60
C ARG A 141 13.13 -10.97 22.21
N SER A 142 12.58 -10.06 21.42
CA SER A 142 11.81 -8.91 21.91
C SER A 142 10.31 -9.00 21.62
N ASN A 143 9.85 -10.02 20.87
CA ASN A 143 8.48 -10.10 20.35
C ASN A 143 8.03 -8.84 19.59
N SER A 144 8.98 -8.06 19.08
CA SER A 144 8.73 -6.85 18.30
C SER A 144 8.74 -7.16 16.81
N TYR A 145 7.95 -6.43 16.03
CA TYR A 145 7.94 -6.56 14.58
C TYR A 145 8.94 -5.60 13.93
N GLN A 146 9.80 -6.13 13.06
CA GLN A 146 10.70 -5.36 12.21
C GLN A 146 10.16 -5.38 10.79
N LEU A 147 10.03 -4.22 10.15
CA LEU A 147 9.70 -4.17 8.74
C LEU A 147 10.84 -4.75 7.89
N ILE A 148 10.47 -5.61 6.95
CA ILE A 148 11.37 -6.10 5.91
C ILE A 148 11.11 -5.30 4.65
N ARG A 149 12.19 -4.76 4.09
CA ARG A 149 12.19 -4.12 2.78
C ARG A 149 11.81 -5.13 1.70
N LYS A 150 10.64 -4.97 1.10
CA LYS A 150 10.30 -5.61 -0.18
C LYS A 150 9.60 -4.60 -1.09
N PRO A 151 9.87 -4.62 -2.41
CA PRO A 151 9.09 -3.83 -3.35
C PRO A 151 7.64 -4.32 -3.34
N GLY A 152 6.75 -3.53 -2.76
CA GLY A 152 5.30 -3.71 -2.88
C GLY A 152 4.75 -2.92 -4.06
N ALA A 153 3.89 -3.55 -4.86
CA ALA A 153 3.03 -2.81 -5.77
C ALA A 153 1.98 -2.03 -4.95
N ILE A 154 1.55 -0.86 -5.44
CA ILE A 154 0.32 -0.26 -4.95
C ILE A 154 -0.83 -1.11 -5.49
N ALA A 155 -1.69 -1.57 -4.59
CA ALA A 155 -2.98 -2.16 -4.93
C ALA A 155 -4.06 -1.08 -4.88
N SER A 156 -5.16 -1.32 -5.59
CA SER A 156 -6.31 -0.42 -5.65
C SER A 156 -7.61 -1.22 -5.63
N GLY A 157 -8.66 -0.61 -5.11
CA GLY A 157 -10.01 -1.19 -5.05
C GLY A 157 -10.90 -0.31 -4.20
N THR A 158 -11.98 -0.85 -3.67
CA THR A 158 -12.91 -0.14 -2.78
C THR A 158 -12.43 -0.16 -1.33
N TYR A 159 -13.11 0.59 -0.45
CA TYR A 159 -12.92 0.47 0.99
C TYR A 159 -13.22 -0.96 1.52
N HIS A 160 -14.16 -1.68 0.90
CA HIS A 160 -14.45 -3.07 1.26
C HIS A 160 -13.28 -3.98 0.90
N ASP A 161 -12.74 -3.85 -0.30
CA ASP A 161 -11.57 -4.62 -0.74
C ASP A 161 -10.37 -4.37 0.18
N PHE A 162 -10.17 -3.11 0.59
CA PHE A 162 -9.15 -2.75 1.55
C PHE A 162 -9.33 -3.45 2.91
N ASP A 163 -10.55 -3.46 3.47
CA ASP A 163 -10.84 -4.09 4.77
C ASP A 163 -10.56 -5.60 4.74
N VAL A 164 -11.04 -6.29 3.69
CA VAL A 164 -10.77 -7.72 3.47
C VAL A 164 -9.25 -7.95 3.39
N PHE A 165 -8.56 -7.17 2.56
CA PHE A 165 -7.12 -7.33 2.34
C PHE A 165 -6.28 -7.01 3.59
N LEU A 166 -6.67 -6.03 4.39
CA LEU A 166 -6.05 -5.71 5.68
C LEU A 166 -6.13 -6.90 6.64
N LYS A 167 -7.31 -7.52 6.78
CA LYS A 167 -7.56 -8.66 7.67
C LYS A 167 -6.78 -9.90 7.24
N GLU A 168 -6.80 -10.23 5.95
CA GLU A 168 -6.08 -11.39 5.40
C GLU A 168 -4.56 -11.27 5.57
N ASN A 169 -3.99 -10.10 5.30
CA ASN A 169 -2.53 -9.90 5.38
C ASN A 169 -1.98 -9.98 6.80
N LEU A 170 -2.75 -9.56 7.81
CA LEU A 170 -2.33 -9.65 9.20
C LEU A 170 -2.05 -11.09 9.62
N MET A 171 -2.84 -12.05 9.13
CA MET A 171 -2.62 -13.48 9.36
C MET A 171 -1.31 -13.98 8.75
N MET A 172 -0.86 -13.35 7.66
CA MET A 172 0.37 -13.68 6.95
C MET A 172 1.61 -12.92 7.44
N ARG A 173 1.52 -12.19 8.57
CA ARG A 173 2.59 -11.31 9.07
C ARG A 173 2.99 -10.25 8.03
N VAL A 174 1.98 -9.70 7.36
CA VAL A 174 2.11 -8.59 6.43
C VAL A 174 1.23 -7.46 6.93
N MET A 175 1.76 -6.25 6.93
CA MET A 175 1.07 -5.05 7.35
C MET A 175 0.58 -4.30 6.12
N THR A 176 -0.72 -4.07 6.01
CA THR A 176 -1.28 -3.19 4.97
C THR A 176 -1.25 -1.74 5.46
N VAL A 177 -0.83 -0.82 4.61
CA VAL A 177 -0.80 0.64 4.85
C VAL A 177 -1.70 1.33 3.84
N GLY A 178 -2.66 2.11 4.35
CA GLY A 178 -3.69 2.81 3.59
C GLY A 178 -4.94 2.98 4.46
N PRO A 179 -6.14 3.09 3.88
CA PRO A 179 -6.40 3.39 2.48
C PRO A 179 -6.08 4.87 2.17
N PHE A 180 -5.44 5.12 1.03
CA PHE A 180 -5.17 6.47 0.51
C PHE A 180 -6.16 6.80 -0.61
N ASN A 181 -6.56 8.07 -0.71
CA ASN A 181 -7.50 8.50 -1.75
C ASN A 181 -6.82 8.63 -3.12
N TYR A 182 -5.51 8.88 -3.14
CA TYR A 182 -4.76 9.14 -4.37
C TYR A 182 -3.57 8.18 -4.51
N MET A 183 -3.41 7.58 -5.68
CA MET A 183 -2.23 6.74 -6.00
C MET A 183 -0.89 7.48 -5.79
N PRO A 184 -0.73 8.75 -6.22
CA PRO A 184 0.35 9.64 -5.80
C PRO A 184 0.78 9.54 -4.33
N GLU A 185 -0.20 9.67 -3.44
CA GLU A 185 0.01 9.69 -1.99
C GLU A 185 0.43 8.31 -1.49
N ALA A 186 -0.17 7.23 -2.01
CA ALA A 186 0.23 5.88 -1.67
C ALA A 186 1.67 5.55 -2.13
N GLU A 187 2.08 6.02 -3.31
CA GLU A 187 3.46 5.88 -3.78
C GLU A 187 4.45 6.69 -2.93
N GLU A 188 4.08 7.91 -2.56
CA GLU A 188 4.86 8.78 -1.67
C GLU A 188 5.04 8.15 -0.29
N ALA A 189 3.94 7.72 0.34
CA ALA A 189 3.94 6.99 1.59
C ALA A 189 4.85 5.76 1.50
N LYS A 190 4.64 4.92 0.48
CA LYS A 190 5.47 3.72 0.25
C LYS A 190 6.96 4.05 0.13
N ARG A 191 7.35 5.15 -0.52
CA ARG A 191 8.76 5.55 -0.65
C ARG A 191 9.41 5.81 0.71
N ILE A 192 8.71 6.46 1.65
CA ILE A 192 9.23 6.72 2.99
C ILE A 192 9.60 5.40 3.68
N TYR A 193 8.75 4.37 3.56
CA TYR A 193 9.07 3.03 4.07
C TYR A 193 10.18 2.29 3.30
N ARG A 194 10.60 2.77 2.12
CA ARG A 194 11.69 2.19 1.30
C ARG A 194 13.07 2.80 1.57
N LEU A 195 13.14 3.97 2.22
CA LEU A 195 14.39 4.70 2.45
C LEU A 195 15.11 4.23 3.71
N HIS A 196 15.80 3.09 3.59
CA HIS A 196 17.19 2.83 4.00
C HIS A 196 17.53 1.36 3.71
#